data_AF-A0A382HES7-F1
#
_entry.id   AF-A0A382HES7-F1
#
_cell.length_a   1.000
_cell.length_b   1.000
_cell.length_c   1.000
_cell.angle_alpha   90.00
_cell.angle_beta   90.00
_cell.angle_gamma   90.00
#
_symmetry.space_group_name_H-M   'P 1'
#
loop_
_entity.id
_entity.type
_entity.pdbx_description
1 polymer ?
#
loop_
_entity_poly.entity_id
_entity_poly.type
_entity_poly.pdbx_seq_one_letter_code
_entity_poly.pdbx_strand_id
1 'polypeptide(L)'
;TIDEKLRPFGRINIKNSQAILQKNNTEKIPPAPIQNAELSGNEVYDQACIICHGDGIGGAPKITDKVNWSTRIMQGLDILQNRSINGYMGPYGYMPPKGARLDLTEKEVFDAVDYMLSQISQ
;
A
#
# COMPACT_ATOMS: atom_id res chain seq x y z
N THR A 1 -0.98 35.77 -5.46
CA THR A 1 0.25 35.09 -5.94
C THR A 1 0.10 33.58 -5.73
N ILE A 2 0.94 32.75 -6.36
CA ILE A 2 0.95 31.28 -6.16
C ILE A 2 1.10 30.91 -4.67
N ASP A 3 1.68 31.83 -3.88
CA ASP A 3 1.91 31.70 -2.44
C ASP A 3 0.65 31.69 -1.56
N GLU A 4 -0.55 31.90 -2.11
CA GLU A 4 -1.79 31.82 -1.33
C GLU A 4 -2.46 30.43 -1.36
N LYS A 5 -2.06 29.55 -2.30
CA LYS A 5 -2.61 28.19 -2.48
C LYS A 5 -1.87 27.10 -1.69
N LEU A 6 -0.78 27.45 -1.00
CA LEU A 6 0.03 26.54 -0.18
C LEU A 6 -0.26 26.68 1.33
N ARG A 7 -1.41 27.26 1.70
CA ARG A 7 -1.83 27.24 3.11
C ARG A 7 -2.28 25.83 3.47
N PRO A 8 -1.65 25.15 4.44
CA PRO A 8 -2.17 23.87 4.92
C PRO A 8 -3.52 24.10 5.59
N PHE A 9 -4.58 23.55 5.00
CA PHE A 9 -5.89 23.44 5.63
C PHE A 9 -5.86 22.25 6.59
N GLY A 10 -5.56 22.50 7.87
CA GLY A 10 -5.74 21.49 8.91
C GLY A 10 -4.66 21.55 9.98
N ARG A 11 -5.09 21.88 11.21
CA ARG A 11 -4.26 21.68 12.41
C ARG A 11 -4.44 20.22 12.83
N ILE A 12 -3.50 19.37 12.49
CA ILE A 12 -3.43 18.02 13.07
C ILE A 12 -3.09 18.17 14.57
N ASN A 13 -4.03 17.77 15.41
CA ASN A 13 -3.89 17.81 16.86
C ASN A 13 -3.23 16.49 17.30
N ILE A 14 -1.89 16.46 17.31
CA ILE A 14 -1.13 15.27 17.73
C ILE A 14 -1.22 15.15 19.26
N LYS A 15 -2.28 14.51 19.76
CA LYS A 15 -2.34 14.03 21.13
C LYS A 15 -1.64 12.67 21.24
N ASN A 16 -0.31 12.66 21.10
CA ASN A 16 0.56 11.80 21.93
C ASN A 16 2.06 12.10 21.77
N SER A 17 2.46 13.38 21.63
CA SER A 17 3.89 13.75 21.50
C SER A 17 4.57 14.06 22.84
N GLN A 18 4.00 13.64 23.97
CA GLN A 18 4.54 13.92 25.31
C GLN A 18 4.97 12.66 26.04
N ALA A 19 5.99 12.02 25.50
CA ALA A 19 7.01 11.27 26.22
C ALA A 19 8.08 11.02 25.14
N ILE A 20 9.14 11.80 25.01
CA ILE A 20 10.26 11.87 25.94
C ILE A 20 10.97 13.22 25.71
N LEU A 21 10.82 14.16 26.63
CA LEU A 21 11.84 15.19 26.86
C LEU A 21 12.83 14.60 27.88
N GLN A 22 13.89 13.94 27.40
CA GLN A 22 15.03 13.59 28.25
C GLN A 22 16.23 14.46 27.91
N LYS A 23 16.54 15.27 28.91
CA LYS A 23 17.78 15.97 29.21
C LYS A 23 19.03 15.29 28.61
N ASN A 24 19.76 16.08 27.83
CA ASN A 24 21.22 16.15 27.73
C ASN A 24 22.02 15.17 28.62
N ASN A 25 22.49 14.08 28.02
CA ASN A 25 23.73 13.40 28.37
C ASN A 25 24.41 12.92 27.09
N THR A 26 25.68 13.29 26.91
CA THR A 26 26.56 12.90 25.81
C THR A 26 26.93 11.43 25.94
N GLU A 27 26.11 10.55 25.39
CA GLU A 27 26.53 9.20 25.07
C GLU A 27 26.31 8.98 23.57
N LYS A 28 27.36 8.51 22.88
CA LYS A 28 27.37 8.33 21.44
C LYS A 28 26.47 7.15 21.07
N ILE A 29 25.17 7.40 20.97
CA ILE A 29 24.18 6.45 20.45
C ILE A 29 24.47 6.30 18.95
N PRO A 30 24.82 5.10 18.45
CA PRO A 30 24.91 4.89 17.01
C PRO A 30 23.54 5.21 16.39
N PRO A 31 23.49 5.87 15.23
CA PRO A 31 22.23 6.27 14.63
C PRO A 31 21.35 5.02 14.47
N ALA A 32 20.19 5.03 15.14
CA ALA A 32 19.16 4.04 14.89
C ALA A 32 18.82 4.08 13.39
N PRO A 33 18.60 2.94 12.72
CA PRO A 33 18.08 2.94 11.37
C PRO A 33 16.82 3.80 11.34
N ILE A 34 16.72 4.71 10.37
CA ILE A 34 15.47 5.39 10.07
C ILE A 34 14.56 4.30 9.49
N GLN A 35 13.85 3.59 10.37
CA GLN A 35 12.83 2.64 9.97
C GLN A 35 11.66 3.50 9.49
N ASN A 36 11.56 3.72 8.18
CA ASN A 36 10.30 4.17 7.60
C ASN A 36 9.24 3.17 8.08
N ALA A 37 8.16 3.65 8.69
CA ALA A 37 7.10 2.79 9.18
C ALA A 37 6.54 1.97 8.00
N GLU A 38 6.50 0.64 8.14
CA GLU A 38 5.90 -0.24 7.13
C GLU A 38 4.41 0.09 6.99
N LEU A 39 3.94 0.23 5.75
CA LEU A 39 2.54 0.46 5.44
C LEU A 39 1.73 -0.82 5.64
N SER A 40 0.50 -0.68 6.13
CA SER A 40 -0.46 -1.78 6.16
C SER A 40 -1.06 -2.06 4.78
N GLY A 41 -1.60 -3.27 4.58
CA GLY A 41 -2.17 -3.67 3.30
C GLY A 41 -3.31 -2.77 2.78
N ASN A 42 -4.17 -2.28 3.68
CA ASN A 42 -5.22 -1.32 3.30
C ASN A 42 -4.63 0.04 2.92
N GLU A 43 -3.60 0.52 3.62
CA GLU A 43 -2.93 1.78 3.26
C GLU A 43 -2.27 1.70 1.89
N VAL A 44 -1.60 0.58 1.58
CA VAL A 44 -1.02 0.33 0.25
C VAL A 44 -2.11 0.28 -0.81
N TYR A 45 -3.22 -0.41 -0.53
CA TYR A 45 -4.35 -0.47 -1.45
C TYR A 45 -4.89 0.93 -1.77
N ASP A 46 -5.18 1.73 -0.75
CA ASP A 46 -5.76 3.07 -0.88
C ASP A 46 -4.81 4.03 -1.59
N GLN A 47 -3.50 3.90 -1.38
CA GLN A 47 -2.51 4.80 -1.99
C GLN A 47 -2.14 4.44 -3.43
N ALA A 48 -2.32 3.19 -3.85
CA ALA A 48 -1.78 2.70 -5.12
C ALA A 48 -2.72 1.77 -5.89
N CYS A 49 -3.17 0.69 -5.26
CA CYS A 49 -3.88 -0.38 -5.95
C CYS A 49 -5.29 0.04 -6.39
N ILE A 50 -5.97 0.86 -5.59
CA ILE A 50 -7.35 1.32 -5.83
C ILE A 50 -7.51 2.05 -7.16
N ILE A 51 -6.47 2.72 -7.64
CA ILE A 51 -6.49 3.46 -8.92
C ILE A 51 -6.95 2.53 -10.05
N CYS A 52 -6.46 1.30 -10.06
CA CYS A 52 -6.86 0.32 -11.05
C CYS A 52 -7.96 -0.62 -10.54
N HIS A 53 -7.86 -1.09 -9.30
CA HIS A 53 -8.73 -2.13 -8.75
C HIS A 53 -10.04 -1.61 -8.14
N GLY A 54 -10.23 -0.29 -8.02
CA GLY A 54 -11.52 0.30 -7.63
C GLY A 54 -12.54 0.19 -8.76
N ASP A 55 -12.22 0.82 -9.89
CA ASP A 55 -13.14 0.91 -11.05
C ASP A 55 -12.75 0.02 -12.24
N GLY A 56 -11.72 -0.82 -12.08
CA GLY A 56 -11.31 -1.79 -13.09
C GLY A 56 -10.58 -1.17 -14.28
N ILE A 57 -9.80 -0.11 -14.03
CA ILE A 57 -9.04 0.59 -15.08
C ILE A 57 -8.07 -0.39 -15.76
N GLY A 58 -8.00 -0.33 -17.09
CA GLY A 58 -7.10 -1.16 -17.87
C GLY A 58 -7.41 -2.67 -17.78
N GLY A 59 -8.65 -3.04 -17.42
CA GLY A 59 -9.07 -4.43 -17.27
C GLY A 59 -8.66 -5.06 -15.93
N ALA A 60 -8.26 -4.24 -14.95
CA ALA A 60 -7.98 -4.72 -13.60
C ALA A 60 -9.24 -5.32 -12.96
N PRO A 61 -9.12 -6.42 -12.20
CA PRO A 61 -10.26 -6.99 -11.48
C PRO A 61 -10.71 -6.04 -10.38
N LYS A 62 -11.97 -5.60 -10.44
CA LYS A 62 -12.57 -4.72 -9.41
C LYS A 62 -12.61 -5.43 -8.06
N ILE A 63 -12.31 -4.74 -6.97
CA ILE A 63 -12.38 -5.28 -5.61
C ILE A 63 -13.80 -5.68 -5.18
N THR A 64 -14.82 -5.33 -5.97
CA THR A 64 -16.22 -5.70 -5.75
C THR A 64 -16.67 -6.89 -6.62
N ASP A 65 -15.83 -7.34 -7.57
CA ASP A 65 -16.21 -8.35 -8.56
C ASP A 65 -15.81 -9.77 -8.12
N LYS A 66 -16.62 -10.35 -7.23
CA LYS A 66 -16.38 -11.69 -6.70
C LYS A 66 -16.25 -12.78 -7.78
N VAL A 67 -16.96 -12.63 -8.90
CA VAL A 67 -16.94 -13.61 -9.99
C VAL A 67 -15.57 -13.62 -10.66
N ASN A 68 -15.05 -12.45 -11.04
CA ASN A 68 -13.72 -12.36 -11.63
C ASN A 68 -12.61 -12.77 -10.67
N TRP A 69 -12.76 -12.52 -9.37
CA TRP A 69 -11.79 -12.95 -8.36
C TRP A 69 -11.78 -14.45 -8.11
N SER A 70 -12.92 -15.15 -8.23
CA SER A 70 -13.01 -16.60 -7.98
C SER A 70 -11.99 -17.40 -8.81
N THR A 71 -11.89 -17.10 -10.10
CA THR A 71 -10.94 -17.76 -11.02
C THR A 71 -9.48 -17.47 -10.71
N ARG A 72 -9.20 -16.29 -10.12
CA ARG A 72 -7.85 -15.86 -9.72
C ARG A 72 -7.44 -16.53 -8.42
N ILE A 73 -8.34 -16.58 -7.45
CA ILE A 73 -8.14 -17.24 -6.16
C ILE A 73 -7.82 -18.73 -6.35
N MET A 74 -8.48 -19.40 -7.30
CA MET A 74 -8.17 -20.80 -7.65
C MET A 74 -6.74 -21.03 -8.16
N GLN A 75 -6.02 -19.99 -8.58
CA GLN A 75 -4.61 -20.11 -8.99
C GLN A 75 -3.67 -20.24 -7.77
N GLY A 76 -4.14 -19.90 -6.57
CA GLY A 76 -3.36 -19.94 -5.33
C GLY A 76 -2.73 -18.59 -4.97
N LEU A 77 -2.59 -18.36 -3.66
CA LEU A 77 -2.10 -17.11 -3.09
C LEU A 77 -0.68 -16.78 -3.58
N ASP A 78 0.23 -17.76 -3.57
CA ASP A 78 1.62 -17.60 -3.98
C ASP A 78 1.74 -17.05 -5.42
N ILE A 79 0.87 -17.50 -6.33
CA ILE A 79 0.85 -17.02 -7.71
C ILE A 79 0.39 -15.57 -7.78
N LEU A 80 -0.65 -15.21 -7.02
CA LEU A 80 -1.17 -13.83 -6.99
C LEU A 80 -0.14 -12.87 -6.41
N GLN A 81 0.50 -13.24 -5.31
CA GLN A 81 1.54 -12.46 -4.66
C GLN A 81 2.78 -12.32 -5.56
N ASN A 82 3.27 -13.42 -6.15
CA ASN A 82 4.42 -13.37 -7.07
C ASN A 82 4.18 -12.47 -8.29
N ARG A 83 2.99 -12.55 -8.89
CA ARG A 83 2.59 -11.69 -10.01
C ARG A 83 2.44 -10.23 -9.61
N SER A 84 2.04 -9.96 -8.37
CA SER A 84 1.94 -8.60 -7.86
C SER A 84 3.31 -7.96 -7.65
N ILE A 85 4.32 -8.75 -7.27
CA ILE A 85 5.72 -8.29 -7.16
C ILE A 85 6.36 -8.09 -8.52
N ASN A 86 6.30 -9.11 -9.38
CA ASN A 86 7.05 -9.15 -10.64
C ASN A 86 6.32 -8.47 -11.80
N GLY A 87 5.05 -8.12 -11.61
CA GLY A 87 4.16 -7.72 -12.68
C GLY A 87 3.64 -8.92 -13.47
N TYR A 88 2.55 -8.71 -14.19
CA TYR A 88 1.89 -9.77 -14.94
C TYR A 88 1.15 -9.20 -16.15
N MET A 89 1.47 -9.73 -17.33
CA MET A 89 0.66 -9.54 -18.53
C MET A 89 -0.37 -10.67 -18.59
N GLY A 90 -1.64 -10.32 -18.36
CA GLY A 90 -2.75 -11.25 -18.41
C GLY A 90 -3.64 -11.04 -19.64
N PRO A 91 -4.66 -11.88 -19.82
CA PRO A 91 -5.61 -11.77 -20.93
C PRO A 91 -6.44 -10.48 -20.90
N TYR A 92 -6.56 -9.84 -19.73
CA TYR A 92 -7.38 -8.64 -19.53
C TYR A 92 -6.58 -7.34 -19.50
N GLY A 93 -5.25 -7.41 -19.36
CA GLY A 93 -4.42 -6.23 -19.21
C GLY A 93 -3.10 -6.49 -18.49
N TYR A 94 -2.37 -5.41 -18.27
CA TYR A 94 -1.07 -5.42 -17.61
C TYR A 94 -1.17 -4.95 -16.16
N MET A 95 -0.70 -5.78 -15.23
CA MET A 95 -0.43 -5.39 -13.86
C MET A 95 1.07 -5.07 -13.73
N PRO A 96 1.45 -3.82 -13.46
CA PRO A 96 2.85 -3.44 -13.31
C PRO A 96 3.48 -4.04 -12.03
N PRO A 97 4.81 -4.25 -12.01
CA PRO A 97 5.55 -4.69 -10.83
C PRO A 97 5.25 -3.80 -9.61
N LYS A 98 4.98 -4.44 -8.47
CA LYS A 98 4.60 -3.81 -7.20
C LYS A 98 3.47 -2.78 -7.33
N GLY A 99 2.53 -2.98 -8.25
CA GLY A 99 1.44 -2.03 -8.50
C GLY A 99 1.92 -0.63 -8.92
N ALA A 100 3.06 -0.55 -9.63
CA ALA A 100 3.74 0.69 -10.01
C ALA A 100 4.31 1.52 -8.83
N ARG A 101 4.39 0.95 -7.63
CA ARG A 101 5.04 1.53 -6.45
C ARG A 101 6.30 0.73 -6.10
N LEU A 102 7.38 1.02 -6.82
CA LEU A 102 8.64 0.28 -6.69
C LEU A 102 9.34 0.47 -5.34
N ASP A 103 8.93 1.50 -4.59
CA ASP A 103 9.37 1.82 -3.23
C ASP A 103 8.82 0.86 -2.17
N LEU A 104 7.74 0.14 -2.46
CA LEU A 104 7.16 -0.82 -1.51
C LEU A 104 8.07 -2.03 -1.32
N THR A 105 8.11 -2.52 -0.08
CA THR A 105 8.67 -3.84 0.25
C THR A 105 7.78 -4.96 -0.30
N GLU A 106 8.32 -6.18 -0.39
CA GLU A 106 7.50 -7.33 -0.81
C GLU A 106 6.35 -7.60 0.16
N LYS A 107 6.63 -7.47 1.46
CA LYS A 107 5.65 -7.64 2.53
C LYS A 107 4.48 -6.68 2.39
N GLU A 108 4.74 -5.38 2.15
CA GLU A 108 3.68 -4.38 1.95
C GLU A 108 2.77 -4.72 0.75
N VAL A 109 3.34 -5.24 -0.34
CA VAL A 109 2.56 -5.69 -1.50
C VAL A 109 1.76 -6.95 -1.17
N PHE A 110 2.32 -7.91 -0.44
CA PHE A 110 1.62 -9.12 -0.01
C PHE A 110 0.45 -8.79 0.93
N ASP A 111 0.67 -7.93 1.92
CA ASP A 111 -0.36 -7.46 2.83
C ASP A 111 -1.50 -6.76 2.06
N ALA A 112 -1.19 -6.03 0.97
CA ALA A 112 -2.19 -5.42 0.10
C ALA A 112 -3.00 -6.45 -0.70
N VAL A 113 -2.34 -7.49 -1.24
CA VAL A 113 -3.02 -8.61 -1.91
C VAL A 113 -3.98 -9.31 -0.93
N ASP A 114 -3.52 -9.59 0.29
CA ASP A 114 -4.33 -10.23 1.32
C ASP A 114 -5.52 -9.36 1.72
N TYR A 115 -5.31 -8.05 1.88
CA TYR A 115 -6.39 -7.09 2.10
C TYR A 115 -7.42 -7.18 0.97
N MET A 116 -7.01 -7.12 -0.30
CA MET A 116 -7.96 -7.20 -1.42
C MET A 116 -8.76 -8.51 -1.44
N LEU A 117 -8.11 -9.66 -1.15
CA LEU A 117 -8.77 -10.95 -1.06
C LEU A 117 -9.77 -11.02 0.11
N SER A 118 -9.45 -10.36 1.23
CA SER A 118 -10.35 -10.25 2.39
C SER A 118 -11.61 -9.45 2.09
N GLN A 119 -11.56 -8.46 1.19
CA GLN A 119 -12.72 -7.68 0.77
C GLN A 119 -13.66 -8.48 -0.14
N ILE A 120 -13.11 -9.45 -0.89
CA ILE A 120 -13.91 -10.33 -1.77
C ILE A 120 -14.61 -11.45 -0.98
N SER A 121 -14.02 -11.86 0.13
CA SER A 121 -14.49 -12.98 0.94
C SER A 121 -15.61 -12.60 1.94
N GLN A 122 -15.87 -11.30 2.12
CA GLN A 122 -17.00 -10.75 2.88
C GLN A 122 -18.22 -10.59 1.98
#